data_AF-A0A0Q7B977-F1
#
_entry.id   AF-A0A0Q7B977-F1
#
_cell.length_a   1.000
_cell.length_b   1.000
_cell.length_c   1.000
_cell.angle_alpha   90.00
_cell.angle_beta   90.00
_cell.angle_gamma   90.00
#
_symmetry.space_group_name_H-M   'P 1'
#
loop_
_entity.id
_entity.type
_entity.pdbx_description
1 polymer ?
#
loop_
_entity_poly.entity_id
_entity_poly.type
_entity_poly.pdbx_seq_one_letter_code
_entity_poly.pdbx_strand_id
1 'polypeptide(L)'
;MSDVEISDERAKGIRRLLYVVLGFAVVLLALSLPLVLGDYVQYGVIVLAIAVVLGVLGTLALQSVRGRTAPARRLCIITGVATIVLSVPLIPIWIGLLTAITGVGLLVVVLAPEREEAS
;
A
#
# COMPACT_ATOMS: atom_id res chain seq x y z
N MET A 1 -5.92 23.39 6.16
CA MET A 1 -5.62 22.39 5.10
C MET A 1 -6.95 21.93 4.58
N SER A 2 -7.36 22.41 3.41
CA SER A 2 -8.65 22.07 2.80
C SER A 2 -8.65 20.57 2.47
N ASP A 3 -9.51 19.82 3.17
CA ASP A 3 -9.80 18.44 2.82
C ASP A 3 -10.52 18.44 1.47
N VAL A 4 -9.74 18.30 0.41
CA VAL A 4 -10.26 18.05 -0.93
C VAL A 4 -10.95 16.68 -0.88
N GLU A 5 -12.28 16.68 -0.97
CA GLU A 5 -13.07 15.46 -1.09
C GLU A 5 -12.58 14.66 -2.29
N ILE A 6 -12.25 13.39 -2.07
CA ILE A 6 -11.80 12.49 -3.14
C ILE A 6 -12.99 12.21 -4.06
N SER A 7 -12.89 12.55 -5.35
CA SER A 7 -13.93 12.23 -6.33
C SER A 7 -14.20 10.71 -6.40
N ASP A 8 -15.43 10.32 -6.78
CA ASP A 8 -15.85 8.91 -6.79
C ASP A 8 -15.03 8.04 -7.76
N GLU A 9 -14.58 8.61 -8.88
CA GLU A 9 -13.68 7.92 -9.82
C GLU A 9 -12.31 7.65 -9.21
N ARG A 10 -11.73 8.64 -8.52
CA ARG A 10 -10.46 8.46 -7.79
C ARG A 10 -10.59 7.45 -6.67
N ALA A 11 -11.69 7.48 -5.91
CA ALA A 11 -11.93 6.53 -4.84
C ALA A 11 -11.95 5.09 -5.37
N LYS A 12 -12.51 4.85 -6.56
CA LYS A 12 -12.51 3.52 -7.22
C LYS A 12 -11.09 3.07 -7.60
N GLY A 13 -10.28 3.98 -8.16
CA GLY A 13 -8.87 3.71 -8.49
C GLY A 13 -8.02 3.41 -7.25
N ILE A 14 -8.12 4.25 -6.22
CA ILE A 14 -7.42 4.11 -4.95
C ILE A 14 -7.81 2.78 -4.28
N ARG A 15 -9.10 2.43 -4.24
CA ARG A 15 -9.56 1.15 -3.67
C ARG A 15 -8.92 -0.05 -4.37
N ARG A 16 -8.87 -0.06 -5.71
CA ARG A 16 -8.22 -1.15 -6.46
C ARG A 16 -6.74 -1.27 -6.09
N LEU A 17 -6.02 -0.17 -6.01
CA LEU A 17 -4.60 -0.18 -5.62
C LEU A 17 -4.40 -0.64 -4.16
N LEU A 18 -5.27 -0.22 -3.24
CA LEU A 18 -5.23 -0.69 -1.85
C LEU A 18 -5.50 -2.20 -1.75
N TYR A 19 -6.39 -2.76 -2.58
CA TYR A 19 -6.56 -4.21 -2.67
C TYR A 19 -5.30 -4.92 -3.18
N VAL A 20 -4.60 -4.33 -4.15
CA VAL A 20 -3.32 -4.87 -4.63
C VAL A 20 -2.28 -4.85 -3.51
N VAL A 21 -2.18 -3.77 -2.74
CA VAL A 21 -1.29 -3.67 -1.56
C VAL A 21 -1.62 -4.76 -0.53
N LEU A 22 -2.91 -4.97 -0.24
CA LEU A 22 -3.35 -6.06 0.64
C LEU A 22 -3.01 -7.44 0.07
N GLY A 23 -3.15 -7.64 -1.24
CA GLY A 23 -2.71 -8.85 -1.93
C GLY A 23 -1.22 -9.13 -1.71
N PHE A 24 -0.36 -8.11 -1.85
CA PHE A 24 1.06 -8.23 -1.53
C PHE A 24 1.31 -8.58 -0.06
N ALA A 25 0.58 -7.95 0.88
CA ALA A 25 0.70 -8.28 2.29
C ALA A 25 0.40 -9.77 2.55
N VAL A 26 -0.65 -10.33 1.93
CA VAL A 26 -0.98 -11.76 2.06
C VAL A 26 0.10 -12.64 1.46
N VAL A 27 0.63 -12.29 0.28
CA VAL A 27 1.73 -13.05 -0.36
C VAL A 27 2.99 -13.03 0.51
N LEU A 28 3.36 -11.86 1.03
CA LEU A 28 4.52 -11.73 1.93
C LEU A 28 4.33 -12.52 3.22
N LEU A 29 3.11 -12.56 3.77
CA LEU A 29 2.78 -13.37 4.94
C LEU A 29 2.90 -14.88 4.64
N ALA A 30 2.45 -15.32 3.46
CA ALA A 30 2.59 -16.71 3.04
C ALA A 30 4.06 -17.10 2.83
N LEU A 31 4.90 -16.19 2.34
CA LEU A 31 6.33 -16.41 2.14
C LEU A 31 7.14 -16.32 3.44
N SER A 32 6.71 -15.52 4.40
CA SER A 32 7.42 -15.42 5.68
C SER A 32 7.32 -16.69 6.51
N LEU A 33 6.21 -17.44 6.43
CA LEU A 33 6.03 -18.73 7.10
C LEU A 33 7.17 -19.73 6.85
N PRO A 34 7.49 -20.14 5.61
CA PRO A 34 8.59 -21.05 5.35
C PRO A 34 9.97 -20.43 5.66
N LEU A 35 10.13 -19.10 5.53
CA LEU A 35 11.39 -18.41 5.89
C LEU A 35 11.66 -18.45 7.41
N VAL A 36 10.61 -18.30 8.23
CA VAL A 36 10.69 -18.36 9.69
C VAL A 36 10.87 -19.80 10.18
N LEU A 37 10.26 -20.77 9.50
CA LEU A 37 10.39 -22.19 9.84
C LEU A 37 11.70 -22.83 9.33
N GLY A 38 12.39 -22.21 8.37
CA GLY A 38 13.70 -22.62 7.89
C GLY A 38 14.86 -21.92 8.61
N ASP A 39 16.02 -21.89 7.96
CA ASP A 39 17.25 -21.31 8.54
C ASP A 39 17.36 -19.79 8.42
N TYR A 40 16.36 -19.13 7.83
CA TYR A 40 16.37 -17.69 7.53
C TYR A 40 15.47 -16.88 8.47
N VAL A 41 15.43 -17.25 9.76
CA VAL A 41 14.51 -16.69 10.77
C VAL A 41 14.53 -15.16 10.79
N GLN A 42 15.70 -14.53 10.81
CA GLN A 42 15.81 -13.06 10.82
C GLN A 42 15.14 -12.43 9.59
N TYR A 43 15.36 -13.00 8.40
CA TYR A 43 14.78 -12.50 7.17
C TYR A 43 13.26 -12.76 7.12
N GLY A 44 12.83 -13.93 7.56
CA GLY A 44 11.41 -14.27 7.71
C GLY A 44 10.67 -13.33 8.64
N VAL A 45 11.27 -12.96 9.78
CA VAL A 45 10.69 -11.99 10.73
C VAL A 45 10.58 -10.59 10.10
N ILE A 46 11.58 -10.13 9.35
CA ILE A 46 11.52 -8.84 8.63
C ILE A 46 10.38 -8.85 7.61
N VAL A 47 10.28 -9.90 6.78
CA VAL A 47 9.22 -10.04 5.78
C VAL A 47 7.83 -10.10 6.45
N LEU A 48 7.71 -10.82 7.57
CA LEU A 48 6.48 -10.89 8.35
C LEU A 48 6.09 -9.51 8.91
N ALA A 49 7.03 -8.78 9.49
CA ALA A 49 6.79 -7.44 10.02
C ALA A 49 6.30 -6.49 8.92
N ILE A 50 6.93 -6.54 7.73
CA ILE A 50 6.50 -5.75 6.56
C ILE A 50 5.08 -6.14 6.13
N ALA A 51 4.78 -7.44 6.04
CA ALA A 51 3.46 -7.94 5.69
C ALA A 51 2.38 -7.41 6.65
N VAL A 52 2.65 -7.45 7.96
CA VAL A 52 1.74 -6.93 8.99
C VAL A 52 1.55 -5.43 8.84
N VAL A 53 2.63 -4.65 8.69
CA VAL A 53 2.54 -3.18 8.55
C VAL A 53 1.74 -2.79 7.29
N LEU A 54 2.02 -3.41 6.14
CA LEU A 54 1.28 -3.15 4.91
C LEU A 54 -0.18 -3.60 5.02
N GLY A 55 -0.44 -4.73 5.67
CA GLY A 55 -1.80 -5.21 5.93
C GLY A 55 -2.60 -4.24 6.78
N VAL A 56 -2.03 -3.74 7.87
CA VAL A 56 -2.68 -2.76 8.77
C VAL A 56 -2.91 -1.43 8.05
N LEU A 57 -1.87 -0.85 7.43
CA LEU A 57 -1.99 0.43 6.73
C LEU A 57 -2.96 0.35 5.55
N GLY A 58 -2.86 -0.69 4.73
CA GLY A 58 -3.76 -0.93 3.61
C GLY A 58 -5.22 -1.07 4.05
N THR A 59 -5.47 -1.79 5.15
CA THR A 59 -6.82 -1.96 5.69
C THR A 59 -7.38 -0.65 6.26
N LEU A 60 -6.59 0.10 7.04
CA LEU A 60 -7.00 1.39 7.60
C LEU A 60 -7.27 2.42 6.50
N ALA A 61 -6.42 2.47 5.47
CA ALA A 61 -6.63 3.33 4.31
C ALA A 61 -7.90 2.91 3.54
N LEU A 62 -8.12 1.61 3.35
CA LEU A 62 -9.30 1.10 2.65
C LEU A 62 -10.59 1.42 3.41
N GLN A 63 -10.59 1.25 4.73
CA GLN A 63 -11.73 1.62 5.58
C GLN A 63 -12.00 3.12 5.52
N SER A 64 -10.96 3.96 5.58
CA SER A 64 -11.09 5.42 5.51
C SER A 64 -11.63 5.90 4.15
N VAL A 65 -11.18 5.29 3.05
CA VAL A 65 -11.69 5.56 1.70
C VAL A 65 -13.12 5.00 1.50
N ARG A 66 -13.50 3.96 2.25
CA ARG A 66 -14.90 3.46 2.28
C ARG A 66 -15.82 4.38 3.06
N GLY A 67 -15.36 4.90 4.19
CA GLY A 67 -16.12 5.80 5.07
C GLY A 67 -16.10 7.27 4.64
N ARG A 68 -15.45 7.63 3.52
CA ARG A 68 -15.27 9.01 3.04
C ARG A 68 -14.78 9.97 4.15
N THR A 69 -13.89 9.49 5.01
CA THR A 69 -13.44 10.25 6.18
C THR A 69 -12.32 11.23 5.80
N ALA A 70 -12.27 12.41 6.42
CA ALA A 70 -11.19 13.41 6.26
C ALA A 70 -9.75 12.82 6.24
N PRO A 71 -9.35 11.86 7.11
CA PRO A 71 -8.00 11.31 7.07
C PRO A 71 -7.70 10.37 5.88
N ALA A 72 -8.66 10.08 4.99
CA ALA A 72 -8.50 9.10 3.91
C ALA A 72 -7.32 9.44 2.99
N ARG A 73 -7.20 10.70 2.58
CA ARG A 73 -6.09 11.16 1.71
C ARG A 73 -4.74 10.99 2.41
N ARG A 74 -4.64 11.38 3.67
CA ARG A 74 -3.41 11.28 4.46
C ARG A 74 -2.98 9.83 4.66
N LEU A 75 -3.92 8.93 4.97
CA LEU A 75 -3.65 7.51 5.12
C LEU A 75 -3.22 6.85 3.81
N CYS A 76 -3.82 7.22 2.68
CA CYS A 76 -3.36 6.72 1.37
C CYS A 76 -1.94 7.17 1.04
N ILE A 77 -1.57 8.43 1.33
CA ILE A 77 -0.20 8.92 1.14
C ILE A 77 0.77 8.15 2.05
N ILE A 78 0.44 8.03 3.34
CA ILE A 78 1.26 7.28 4.30
C ILE A 78 1.44 5.83 3.83
N THR A 79 0.38 5.19 3.37
CA THR A 79 0.43 3.82 2.85
C THR A 79 1.33 3.73 1.61
N GLY A 80 1.24 4.68 0.69
CA GLY A 80 2.08 4.72 -0.51
C GLY A 80 3.57 4.88 -0.18
N VAL A 81 3.89 5.86 0.68
CA VAL A 81 5.27 6.08 1.15
C VAL A 81 5.79 4.86 1.90
N ALA A 82 5.02 4.30 2.82
CA ALA A 82 5.39 3.09 3.56
C ALA A 82 5.63 1.91 2.61
N THR A 83 4.79 1.72 1.60
CA THR A 83 4.97 0.67 0.59
C THR A 83 6.30 0.82 -0.16
N ILE A 84 6.69 2.04 -0.51
CA ILE A 84 7.98 2.31 -1.16
C ILE A 84 9.13 2.03 -0.21
N VAL A 85 9.12 2.59 0.99
CA VAL A 85 10.21 2.42 1.98
C VAL A 85 10.40 0.95 2.34
N LEU A 86 9.30 0.22 2.59
CA LEU A 86 9.33 -1.19 2.97
C LEU A 86 9.65 -2.12 1.79
N SER A 87 9.64 -1.61 0.54
CA SER A 87 10.08 -2.40 -0.61
C SER A 87 11.60 -2.58 -0.69
N VAL A 88 12.39 -1.68 -0.09
CA VAL A 88 13.85 -1.73 -0.08
C VAL A 88 14.42 -3.03 0.53
N PRO A 89 14.02 -3.46 1.75
CA PRO A 89 14.49 -4.73 2.31
C PRO A 89 13.97 -5.96 1.55
N LEU A 90 12.95 -5.80 0.69
CA LEU A 90 12.39 -6.87 -0.13
C LEU A 90 13.11 -7.02 -1.48
N ILE A 91 14.01 -6.12 -1.89
CA ILE A 91 14.76 -6.20 -3.16
C ILE A 91 15.40 -7.59 -3.44
N PRO A 92 15.95 -8.32 -2.44
CA PRO A 92 16.52 -9.65 -2.68
C PRO A 92 15.50 -10.67 -3.19
N ILE A 93 14.21 -10.47 -2.88
CA ILE A 93 13.10 -11.25 -3.41
C ILE A 93 12.53 -10.41 -4.56
N TRP A 94 12.46 -10.92 -5.79
CA TRP A 94 11.92 -10.19 -6.97
C TRP A 94 10.57 -9.46 -6.75
N ILE A 95 9.82 -9.85 -5.72
CA ILE A 95 8.61 -9.19 -5.21
C ILE A 95 8.86 -7.73 -4.78
N GLY A 96 10.05 -7.38 -4.29
CA GLY A 96 10.39 -6.02 -3.86
C GLY A 96 10.12 -4.97 -4.95
N LEU A 97 10.49 -5.27 -6.20
CA LEU A 97 10.25 -4.38 -7.35
C LEU A 97 8.75 -4.16 -7.61
N LEU A 98 7.94 -5.22 -7.52
CA LEU A 98 6.49 -5.13 -7.72
C LEU A 98 5.81 -4.28 -6.64
N THR A 99 6.23 -4.43 -5.37
CA THR A 99 5.78 -3.57 -4.27
C THR A 99 6.17 -2.12 -4.48
N ALA A 100 7.40 -1.84 -4.95
CA ALA A 100 7.85 -0.47 -5.23
C ALA A 100 7.00 0.19 -6.32
N ILE A 101 6.76 -0.50 -7.44
CA ILE A 101 5.90 -0.02 -8.55
C ILE A 101 4.49 0.28 -8.05
N THR A 102 3.94 -0.59 -7.20
CA THR A 102 2.60 -0.42 -6.62
C THR A 102 2.53 0.80 -5.70
N GLY A 103 3.56 1.02 -4.87
CA GLY A 103 3.66 2.20 -4.01
C GLY A 103 3.71 3.49 -4.82
N VAL A 104 4.49 3.52 -5.91
CA VAL A 104 4.54 4.66 -6.84
C VAL A 104 3.19 4.88 -7.50
N GLY A 105 2.53 3.83 -8.00
CA GLY A 105 1.20 3.92 -8.60
C GLY A 105 0.16 4.51 -7.66
N LEU A 106 0.19 4.12 -6.37
CA LEU A 106 -0.68 4.69 -5.35
C LEU A 106 -0.43 6.19 -5.16
N LEU A 107 0.84 6.60 -5.06
CA LEU A 107 1.18 8.02 -4.93
C LEU A 107 0.77 8.83 -6.15
N VAL A 108 1.01 8.32 -7.36
CA VAL A 108 0.62 9.00 -8.60
C VAL A 108 -0.89 9.20 -8.65
N VAL A 109 -1.69 8.18 -8.35
CA VAL A 109 -3.15 8.29 -8.37
C VAL A 109 -3.68 9.24 -7.29
N VAL A 110 -3.06 9.25 -6.11
CA VAL A 110 -3.46 10.13 -5.00
C VAL A 110 -3.04 11.59 -5.22
N LEU A 111 -1.89 11.82 -5.86
CA LEU A 111 -1.29 13.14 -6.06
C LEU A 111 -1.59 13.77 -7.42
N ALA A 112 -2.06 13.00 -8.41
CA ALA A 112 -2.46 13.56 -9.70
C ALA A 112 -3.42 14.73 -9.47
N PRO A 113 -3.30 15.88 -10.15
CA PRO A 113 -4.33 16.91 -10.11
C PRO A 113 -5.61 16.37 -10.74
N GLU A 114 -6.79 16.68 -10.17
CA GLU A 114 -8.06 16.42 -10.85
C GLU A 114 -7.98 17.18 -12.15
N ARG A 115 -8.02 16.47 -13.29
CA ARG A 115 -8.24 17.16 -14.55
C ARG A 115 -9.61 17.79 -14.39
N GLU A 116 -9.65 19.09 -14.17
CA GLU A 116 -10.78 19.91 -14.59
C GLU A 116 -11.06 19.46 -16.01
N GLU A 117 -12.20 18.78 -16.19
CA GLU A 117 -12.78 18.58 -17.50
C GLU A 117 -12.98 19.99 -18.05
N ALA A 118 -12.02 20.43 -18.86
CA ALA A 118 -12.21 21.55 -19.76
C ALA A 118 -13.26 21.11 -20.78
N SER A 119 -14.53 21.30 -20.40
CA SER A 119 -15.69 21.21 -21.30
C SER A 119 -16.40 22.55 -21.28
#